data_AF-F2UU96-F1
#
_entry.id   AF-F2UU96-F1
#
_cell.length_a   1.000
_cell.length_b   1.000
_cell.length_c   1.000
_cell.angle_alpha   90.00
_cell.angle_beta   90.00
_cell.angle_gamma   90.00
#
_symmetry.space_group_name_H-M   'P 1'
#
loop_
_entity.id
_entity.type
_entity.pdbx_description
1 polymer ?
#
loop_
_entity_poly.entity_id
_entity_poly.type
_entity_poly.pdbx_seq_one_letter_code
_entity_poly.pdbx_strand_id
1 'polypeptide(L)'
;MVSTKNYKAFKRDFDSLLKLARNEKSMADRYTYLAYHMIKSKKVRLSREEKFLICKNCNKLLIPGKNCRVRLSEGFLTYKCLNCGNVKKVKYDKRI
;
A
#
# COMPACT_ATOMS: atom_id res chain seq x y z
N MET A 1 -12.53 -12.20 17.25
CA MET A 1 -13.18 -12.39 15.94
C MET A 1 -13.30 -11.03 15.26
N VAL A 2 -12.48 -10.74 14.25
CA VAL A 2 -12.51 -9.43 13.56
C VAL A 2 -13.72 -9.43 12.63
N SER A 3 -14.68 -8.52 12.85
CA SER A 3 -15.93 -8.37 12.10
C SER A 3 -15.74 -8.50 10.58
N THR A 4 -15.99 -9.69 10.05
CA THR A 4 -15.75 -10.10 8.66
C THR A 4 -16.59 -9.34 7.64
N LYS A 5 -17.74 -8.77 8.06
CA LYS A 5 -18.65 -8.02 7.18
C LYS A 5 -18.03 -6.73 6.61
N ASN A 6 -17.20 -6.02 7.37
CA ASN A 6 -16.63 -4.73 6.91
C ASN A 6 -15.39 -4.89 5.99
N TYR A 7 -14.71 -6.04 6.06
CA TYR A 7 -13.47 -6.27 5.30
C TYR A 7 -13.72 -6.49 3.80
N LYS A 8 -14.82 -7.18 3.41
CA LYS A 8 -15.14 -7.43 1.98
C LYS A 8 -15.46 -6.14 1.22
N ALA A 9 -16.28 -5.27 1.80
CA ALA A 9 -16.61 -3.98 1.19
C ALA A 9 -15.38 -3.07 1.12
N PHE A 10 -14.61 -2.99 2.22
CA PHE A 10 -13.33 -2.28 2.24
C PHE A 10 -12.36 -2.77 1.15
N LYS A 11 -12.21 -4.07 0.96
CA LYS A 11 -11.28 -4.63 -0.01
C LYS A 11 -11.67 -4.29 -1.45
N ARG A 12 -12.96 -4.22 -1.78
CA ARG A 12 -13.44 -3.77 -3.09
C ARG A 12 -13.09 -2.31 -3.35
N ASP A 13 -13.43 -1.42 -2.40
CA ASP A 13 -13.15 0.01 -2.54
C ASP A 13 -11.65 0.31 -2.59
N PHE A 14 -10.86 -0.44 -1.80
CA PHE A 14 -9.42 -0.31 -1.77
C PHE A 14 -8.78 -0.76 -3.09
N ASP A 15 -9.22 -1.88 -3.65
CA ASP A 15 -8.73 -2.40 -4.94
C ASP A 15 -9.10 -1.48 -6.11
N SER A 16 -10.29 -0.88 -6.10
CA SER A 16 -10.69 0.07 -7.15
C SER A 16 -9.82 1.33 -7.13
N LEU A 17 -9.55 1.90 -5.95
CA LEU A 17 -8.64 3.03 -5.79
C LEU A 17 -7.21 2.70 -6.24
N LEU A 18 -6.74 1.48 -5.96
CA LEU A 18 -5.43 1.01 -6.42
C LEU A 18 -5.37 0.89 -7.94
N LYS A 19 -6.43 0.40 -8.58
CA LYS A 19 -6.54 0.34 -10.05
C LYS A 19 -6.52 1.74 -10.67
N LEU A 20 -7.31 2.67 -10.13
CA LEU A 20 -7.33 4.05 -10.60
C LEU A 20 -5.97 4.74 -10.46
N ALA A 21 -5.31 4.57 -9.32
CA ALA A 21 -3.97 5.12 -9.10
C ALA A 21 -2.91 4.51 -10.05
N ARG A 22 -3.06 3.24 -10.44
CA ARG A 22 -2.22 2.60 -11.47
C ARG A 22 -2.48 3.13 -12.87
N ASN A 23 -3.68 3.55 -13.21
CA ASN A 23 -3.98 4.10 -14.53
C ASN A 23 -3.59 5.59 -14.60
N GLU A 24 -4.02 6.42 -13.65
CA GLU A 24 -3.77 7.85 -13.70
C GLU A 24 -2.57 8.27 -12.84
N LYS A 25 -1.52 8.79 -13.48
CA LYS A 25 -0.27 9.23 -12.80
C LYS A 25 -0.46 10.54 -12.03
N SER A 26 -1.19 11.49 -12.59
CA SER A 26 -1.45 12.82 -12.01
C SER A 26 -2.24 12.73 -10.70
N MET A 27 -3.20 11.80 -10.63
CA MET A 27 -4.11 11.66 -9.47
C MET A 27 -3.69 10.55 -8.50
N ALA A 28 -2.59 9.84 -8.76
CA ALA A 28 -2.12 8.75 -7.91
C ALA A 28 -1.97 9.20 -6.45
N ASP A 29 -1.40 10.38 -6.22
CA ASP A 29 -1.23 10.93 -4.86
C ASP A 29 -2.56 11.15 -4.13
N ARG A 30 -3.60 11.60 -4.83
CA ARG A 30 -4.93 11.80 -4.26
C ARG A 30 -5.60 10.47 -3.93
N TYR A 31 -5.53 9.50 -4.84
CA TYR A 31 -6.11 8.17 -4.59
C TYR A 31 -5.41 7.43 -3.45
N THR A 32 -4.09 7.56 -3.36
CA THR A 32 -3.32 6.95 -2.27
C THR A 32 -3.63 7.59 -0.91
N TYR A 33 -3.87 8.90 -0.86
CA TYR A 33 -4.35 9.59 0.33
C TYR A 33 -5.76 9.13 0.74
N LEU A 34 -6.71 9.08 -0.21
CA LEU A 34 -8.08 8.62 0.04
C LEU A 34 -8.10 7.19 0.58
N ALA A 35 -7.32 6.28 -0.01
CA ALA A 35 -7.25 4.90 0.43
C ALA A 35 -6.72 4.78 1.88
N TYR A 36 -5.74 5.59 2.26
CA TYR A 36 -5.26 5.64 3.65
C TYR A 36 -6.31 6.18 4.62
N HIS A 37 -7.05 7.22 4.23
CA HIS A 37 -8.18 7.72 5.03
C HIS A 37 -9.29 6.69 5.19
N MET A 38 -9.57 5.88 4.16
CA MET A 38 -10.53 4.78 4.27
C MET A 38 -10.08 3.72 5.30
N ILE A 39 -8.79 3.38 5.32
CA ILE A 39 -8.22 2.47 6.31
C ILE A 39 -8.44 3.00 7.73
N LYS A 40 -8.11 4.28 7.96
CA LYS A 40 -8.29 4.95 9.25
C LYS A 40 -9.76 4.99 9.67
N SER A 41 -10.64 5.38 8.74
CA SER A 41 -12.07 5.53 8.99
C SER A 41 -12.73 4.21 9.35
N LYS A 42 -12.50 3.16 8.55
CA LYS A 42 -13.12 1.84 8.77
C LYS A 42 -12.45 1.04 9.91
N LYS A 43 -11.40 1.58 10.56
CA LYS A 43 -10.61 0.96 11.65
C LYS A 43 -10.23 -0.51 11.35
N VAL A 44 -9.92 -0.79 10.08
CA VAL A 44 -9.63 -2.15 9.62
C VAL A 44 -8.22 -2.54 10.03
N ARG A 45 -8.07 -3.72 10.61
CA ARG A 45 -6.75 -4.29 10.91
C ARG A 45 -6.15 -4.83 9.61
N LEU A 46 -5.23 -4.07 9.04
CA LEU A 46 -4.53 -4.46 7.82
C LEU A 46 -3.69 -5.72 8.02
N SER A 47 -3.65 -6.57 6.99
CA SER A 47 -2.74 -7.70 6.90
C SER A 47 -1.28 -7.23 6.82
N ARG A 48 -0.33 -8.16 6.98
CA ARG A 48 1.10 -7.83 6.89
C ARG A 48 1.46 -7.27 5.50
N GLU A 49 0.86 -7.84 4.45
CA GLU A 49 1.03 -7.44 3.05
C GLU A 49 0.50 -6.03 2.78
N GLU A 50 -0.72 -5.73 3.24
CA GLU A 50 -1.33 -4.42 3.03
C GLU A 50 -0.54 -3.31 3.75
N LYS A 51 0.03 -3.61 4.94
CA LYS A 51 0.94 -2.69 5.63
C LYS A 51 2.24 -2.45 4.89
N PHE A 52 2.67 -3.35 3.99
CA PHE A 52 3.84 -3.12 3.15
C PHE A 52 3.56 -2.13 2.04
N LEU A 53 2.33 -2.10 1.54
CA LEU A 53 1.88 -1.14 0.54
C LEU A 53 1.74 0.28 1.08
N ILE A 54 1.98 0.56 2.37
CA ILE A 54 1.85 1.91 2.93
C ILE A 54 3.21 2.44 3.39
N CYS A 55 3.54 3.66 2.96
CA CYS A 55 4.68 4.39 3.49
C CYS A 55 4.34 4.96 4.87
N LYS A 56 5.15 4.64 5.88
CA LYS A 56 4.94 5.16 7.25
C LYS A 56 5.19 6.66 7.39
N ASN A 57 5.97 7.26 6.48
CA ASN A 57 6.35 8.67 6.58
C ASN A 57 5.28 9.57 5.94
N CYS A 58 5.02 9.38 4.64
CA CYS A 58 4.04 10.19 3.92
C CYS A 58 2.60 9.68 4.00
N ASN A 59 2.36 8.51 4.64
CA ASN A 59 1.07 7.84 4.72
C ASN A 59 0.40 7.54 3.36
N LYS A 60 1.14 7.69 2.25
CA LYS A 60 0.67 7.32 0.91
C LYS A 60 0.91 5.84 0.66
N LEU A 61 0.04 5.24 -0.15
CA LEU A 61 0.25 3.91 -0.73
C LEU A 61 1.44 3.91 -1.69
N LEU A 62 2.22 2.85 -1.63
CA LEU A 62 3.36 2.53 -2.48
C LEU A 62 2.88 1.67 -3.64
N ILE A 63 2.84 2.28 -4.82
CA ILE A 63 2.51 1.65 -6.09
C ILE A 63 3.82 1.41 -6.85
N PRO A 64 4.22 0.14 -7.03
CA PRO A 64 5.39 -0.21 -7.81
C PRO A 64 5.32 0.40 -9.22
N GLY A 65 6.39 1.04 -9.67
CA GLY A 65 6.49 1.63 -11.02
C GLY A 65 5.91 3.05 -11.16
N LYS A 66 5.24 3.58 -10.13
CA LYS A 66 4.78 4.99 -10.12
C LYS A 66 5.45 5.82 -9.04
N ASN A 67 5.11 5.57 -7.77
CA ASN A 67 5.60 6.35 -6.63
C ASN A 67 6.52 5.53 -5.70
N CYS A 68 6.76 4.26 -6.03
CA CYS A 68 7.63 3.36 -5.31
C CYS A 68 8.54 2.60 -6.27
N ARG A 69 9.82 2.51 -5.90
CA ARG A 69 10.80 1.65 -6.54
C ARG A 69 11.01 0.42 -5.66
N VAL A 70 10.77 -0.76 -6.23
CA VAL A 70 10.99 -2.03 -5.55
C VAL A 70 12.26 -2.67 -6.11
N ARG A 71 13.14 -3.13 -5.23
CA ARG A 71 14.33 -3.91 -5.59
C ARG A 71 14.37 -5.18 -4.78
N LEU A 72 14.70 -6.29 -5.44
CA LEU A 72 15.02 -7.55 -4.79
C LEU A 72 16.55 -7.67 -4.75
N SER A 73 17.13 -7.85 -3.57
CA SER A 73 18.58 -8.07 -3.39
C SER A 73 18.81 -9.02 -2.22
N GLU A 74 19.63 -10.06 -2.41
CA GLU A 74 20.08 -10.97 -1.34
C GLU A 74 18.93 -11.55 -0.48
N GLY A 75 17.76 -11.82 -1.08
CA GLY A 75 16.60 -12.30 -0.35
C GLY A 75 15.88 -11.23 0.47
N PHE A 76 16.07 -9.95 0.17
CA PHE A 76 15.34 -8.82 0.73
C PHE A 76 14.64 -8.01 -0.36
N LEU A 77 13.38 -7.67 -0.11
CA LEU A 77 12.62 -6.68 -0.86
C LEU A 77 12.85 -5.30 -0.24
N THR A 78 13.44 -4.40 -1.02
CA THR A 78 13.63 -3.00 -0.66
C THR A 78 12.63 -2.15 -1.41
N TYR A 79 11.70 -1.52 -0.68
CA TYR A 79 10.74 -0.55 -1.18
C TYR A 79 11.26 0.85 -0.89
N LYS A 80 11.54 1.64 -1.92
CA LYS A 80 11.90 3.05 -1.80
C LYS A 80 10.74 3.91 -2.28
N CYS A 81 10.20 4.74 -1.39
CA CYS A 81 9.23 5.76 -1.77
C CYS A 81 9.92 6.86 -2.57
N LEU A 82 9.45 7.13 -3.78
CA LEU A 82 9.98 8.19 -4.62
C LEU A 82 9.48 9.59 -4.18
N ASN A 83 8.41 9.64 -3.38
CA ASN A 83 7.82 10.91 -2.96
C ASN A 83 8.47 11.50 -1.69
N CYS A 84 8.96 10.67 -0.78
CA CYS A 84 9.56 11.11 0.50
C CYS A 84 10.93 10.51 0.78
N GLY A 85 11.46 9.67 -0.13
CA GLY A 85 12.75 9.02 0.03
C GLY A 85 12.80 7.86 1.03
N ASN A 86 11.74 7.64 1.83
CA ASN A 86 11.72 6.59 2.84
C ASN A 86 11.98 5.19 2.24
N VAL A 87 12.83 4.41 2.90
CA VAL A 87 13.23 3.07 2.46
C VAL A 87 12.76 2.03 3.48
N LYS A 88 12.09 1.00 2.98
CA LYS A 88 11.61 -0.12 3.79
C LYS A 88 12.20 -1.41 3.25
N LYS A 89 12.88 -2.17 4.10
CA LYS A 89 13.42 -3.49 3.78
C LYS A 89 12.57 -4.56 4.44
N VAL A 90 12.25 -5.59 3.67
CA VAL A 90 11.46 -6.74 4.14
C VAL A 90 12.17 -8.00 3.66
N LYS A 91 12.34 -8.99 4.54
CA LYS A 91 12.89 -10.30 4.15
C LYS A 91 11.92 -10.95 3.17
N TYR A 92 12.44 -11.38 2.02
CA TYR A 92 11.71 -12.17 1.05
C TYR A 92 11.60 -13.60 1.62
N ASP A 93 10.43 -13.91 2.18
CA ASP A 93 10.11 -15.26 2.61
C ASP A 93 9.35 -15.95 1.47
N LYS A 94 9.88 -17.05 0.95
CA LYS A 94 9.25 -17.84 -0.13
C LYS A 94 7.95 -18.54 0.32
N ARG A 95 7.61 -18.50 1.61
CA ARG A 95 6.44 -19.18 2.20
C ARG A 95 5.17 -18.31 2.30
N ILE A 96 5.20 -17.08 1.76
CA ILE A 96 4.03 -16.18 1.66
C ILE A 96 3.42 -16.30 0.27
#